data_AF-M0EIE9-F1
#
_entry.id   AF-M0EIE9-F1
#
_cell.length_a   1.000
_cell.length_b   1.000
_cell.length_c   1.000
_cell.angle_alpha   90.00
_cell.angle_beta   90.00
_cell.angle_gamma   90.00
#
_symmetry.space_group_name_H-M   'P 1'
#
loop_
_entity.id
_entity.type
_entity.pdbx_description
1 polymer ?
#
loop_
_entity_poly.entity_id
_entity_poly.type
_entity_poly.pdbx_seq_one_letter_code
_entity_poly.pdbx_strand_id
1 'polypeptide(L)'
;MNGRDDRGVSTVVATVLMVGIAVILSASIGIVALDLGGTLTEPQEPRAFTDATVTLGPEHRSWSGWNDGVTDAPRGDVDVVRLAYAAGPTFEGDEVGSILVRWEGSDGEGGQVRFLNPNRFSDDTEQREHPGEVAGEFCTADFAAGEALTIRMAHNRYQDGGQTDPPSADGPFRYVESNQNDVSRSGDEPFFRVENRYPVEFSGDRPMEPGDSVEIRFLGTEDELSITRVTAVATAATGDPAERSKPGCP
;
A
#
# COMPACT_ATOMS: atom_id res chain seq x y z
N MET A 1 -75.38 -3.31 0.22
CA MET A 1 -74.38 -4.39 0.40
C MET A 1 -73.01 -3.80 0.10
N ASN A 2 -72.07 -4.04 1.00
CA ASN A 2 -70.80 -3.34 1.18
C ASN A 2 -69.88 -3.37 -0.05
N GLY A 3 -69.51 -2.20 -0.57
CA GLY A 3 -68.29 -2.02 -1.37
C GLY A 3 -67.20 -1.49 -0.46
N ARG A 4 -66.24 -2.35 -0.08
CA ARG A 4 -65.02 -1.97 0.63
C ARG A 4 -64.14 -1.12 -0.29
N ASP A 5 -63.90 0.13 0.10
CA ASP A 5 -62.84 0.97 -0.43
C ASP A 5 -61.48 0.47 0.08
N ASP A 6 -60.86 -0.48 -0.63
CA ASP A 6 -59.49 -0.97 -0.34
C ASP A 6 -58.51 -0.62 -1.47
N ARG A 7 -58.70 0.52 -2.16
CA ARG A 7 -57.81 0.96 -3.26
C ARG A 7 -57.32 2.41 -3.14
N GLY A 8 -57.04 2.86 -1.93
CA GLY A 8 -56.41 4.17 -1.68
C GLY A 8 -55.23 4.13 -0.70
N VAL A 9 -54.98 3.00 -0.02
CA VAL A 9 -54.02 2.95 1.10
C VAL A 9 -52.61 2.55 0.62
N SER A 10 -52.49 1.74 -0.44
CA SER A 10 -51.19 1.21 -0.89
C SER A 10 -50.23 2.29 -1.41
N THR A 11 -50.71 3.20 -2.27
CA THR A 11 -49.85 4.22 -2.88
C THR A 11 -49.39 5.28 -1.87
N VAL A 12 -50.26 5.67 -0.94
CA VAL A 12 -49.93 6.65 0.10
C VAL A 12 -48.94 6.05 1.10
N VAL A 13 -49.14 4.81 1.53
CA VAL A 13 -48.21 4.12 2.45
C VAL A 13 -46.85 3.89 1.79
N ALA A 14 -46.81 3.51 0.51
CA ALA A 14 -45.56 3.35 -0.24
C ALA A 14 -44.80 4.69 -0.39
N THR A 15 -45.52 5.80 -0.60
CA THR A 15 -44.92 7.12 -0.73
C THR A 15 -44.36 7.60 0.62
N VAL A 16 -45.11 7.41 1.71
CA VAL A 16 -44.66 7.76 3.07
C VAL A 16 -43.46 6.91 3.49
N LEU A 17 -43.44 5.62 3.17
CA LEU A 17 -42.29 4.74 3.43
C LEU A 17 -41.06 5.13 2.61
N MET A 18 -41.20 5.47 1.33
CA MET A 18 -40.06 5.94 0.52
C MET A 18 -39.52 7.28 1.04
N VAL A 19 -40.39 8.21 1.42
CA VAL A 19 -39.95 9.48 2.02
C VAL A 19 -39.27 9.22 3.37
N GLY A 20 -39.79 8.32 4.20
CA GLY A 20 -39.17 7.93 5.46
C GLY A 20 -37.78 7.30 5.28
N ILE A 21 -37.60 6.39 4.32
CA ILE A 21 -36.32 5.77 4.01
C ILE A 21 -35.33 6.79 3.44
N ALA A 22 -35.78 7.69 2.56
CA ALA A 22 -34.95 8.76 2.01
C ALA A 22 -34.50 9.75 3.11
N VAL A 23 -35.38 10.08 4.06
CA VAL A 23 -35.05 10.94 5.21
C VAL A 23 -34.08 10.24 6.16
N ILE A 24 -34.25 8.94 6.41
CA ILE A 24 -33.31 8.18 7.25
C ILE A 24 -31.94 8.06 6.56
N LEU A 25 -31.89 7.73 5.27
CA LEU A 25 -30.62 7.63 4.53
C LEU A 25 -29.90 8.98 4.41
N SER A 26 -30.63 10.08 4.21
CA SER A 26 -30.03 11.42 4.21
C SER A 26 -29.58 11.87 5.60
N ALA A 27 -30.30 11.48 6.66
CA ALA A 27 -29.85 11.68 8.03
C ALA A 27 -28.62 10.81 8.37
N SER A 28 -28.52 9.58 7.87
CA SER A 28 -27.35 8.72 8.08
C SER A 28 -26.09 9.27 7.40
N ILE A 29 -26.23 9.85 6.21
CA ILE A 29 -25.13 10.53 5.51
C ILE A 29 -24.78 11.86 6.21
N GLY A 30 -25.78 12.55 6.77
CA GLY A 30 -25.59 13.80 7.52
C GLY A 30 -24.98 13.64 8.92
N ILE A 31 -25.23 12.52 9.61
CA ILE A 31 -24.74 12.31 10.99
C ILE A 31 -23.24 11.96 11.01
N VAL A 32 -22.69 11.34 9.95
CA VAL A 32 -21.22 11.16 9.84
C VAL A 32 -20.51 12.51 9.65
N ALA A 33 -21.19 13.53 9.12
CA ALA A 33 -20.61 14.85 8.89
C ALA A 33 -20.72 15.82 10.09
N LEU A 34 -21.58 15.55 11.07
CA LEU A 34 -21.93 16.53 12.11
C LEU A 34 -21.20 16.36 13.46
N ASP A 35 -20.38 15.33 13.63
CA ASP A 35 -19.49 15.20 14.81
C ASP A 35 -18.11 15.87 14.60
N LEU A 36 -17.91 16.55 13.45
CA LEU A 36 -16.67 17.25 13.08
C LEU A 36 -16.71 18.77 13.35
N GLY A 37 -17.55 19.23 14.27
CA GLY A 37 -17.73 20.65 14.59
C GLY A 37 -16.58 21.35 15.33
N GLY A 38 -15.43 20.70 15.52
CA GLY A 38 -14.31 21.21 16.33
C GLY A 38 -13.10 21.75 15.56
N THR A 39 -12.85 21.30 14.33
CA THR A 39 -11.64 21.67 13.56
C THR A 39 -11.92 21.55 12.07
N LEU A 40 -12.54 22.58 11.49
CA LEU A 40 -12.69 22.69 10.04
C LEU A 40 -11.35 23.15 9.45
N THR A 41 -10.44 22.20 9.28
CA THR A 41 -9.38 22.30 8.26
C THR A 41 -10.09 22.33 6.90
N GLU A 42 -9.66 23.21 6.00
CA GLU A 42 -10.18 23.29 4.62
C GLU A 42 -10.30 21.87 4.01
N PRO A 43 -11.39 21.53 3.30
CA PRO A 43 -11.52 20.20 2.73
C PRO A 43 -10.37 20.01 1.74
N GLN A 44 -9.39 19.17 2.08
CA GLN A 44 -8.33 18.84 1.15
C GLN A 44 -8.98 18.24 -0.10
N GLU A 45 -8.59 18.75 -1.27
CA GLU A 45 -9.05 18.20 -2.54
C GLU A 45 -8.72 16.68 -2.55
N PRO A 46 -9.70 15.83 -2.87
CA PRO A 46 -9.52 14.39 -2.78
C PRO A 46 -8.41 13.93 -3.73
N ARG A 47 -7.40 13.25 -3.19
CA ARG A 47 -6.31 12.64 -3.96
C ARG A 47 -6.77 11.30 -4.52
N ALA A 48 -6.93 11.22 -5.84
CA ALA A 48 -7.45 10.06 -6.55
C ALA A 48 -6.35 9.29 -7.28
N PHE A 49 -6.21 8.01 -6.96
CA PHE A 49 -5.38 7.06 -7.71
C PHE A 49 -6.25 6.16 -8.59
N THR A 50 -5.75 5.84 -9.78
CA THR A 50 -6.33 4.85 -10.71
C THR A 50 -5.33 3.74 -11.00
N ASP A 51 -5.81 2.67 -11.62
CA ASP A 51 -4.97 1.59 -12.16
C ASP A 51 -3.99 0.98 -11.13
N ALA A 52 -4.45 0.87 -9.89
CA ALA A 52 -3.70 0.25 -8.82
C ALA A 52 -3.48 -1.23 -9.12
N THR A 53 -2.22 -1.63 -9.24
CA THR A 53 -1.84 -3.01 -9.53
C THR A 53 -0.82 -3.48 -8.51
N VAL A 54 -0.95 -4.74 -8.09
CA VAL A 54 0.01 -5.42 -7.23
C VAL A 54 0.43 -6.69 -7.96
N THR A 55 1.69 -6.74 -8.34
CA THR A 55 2.28 -7.87 -9.05
C THR A 55 3.37 -8.46 -8.17
N LEU A 56 3.20 -9.73 -7.83
CA LEU A 56 4.11 -10.50 -7.00
C LEU A 56 5.21 -11.11 -7.86
N GLY A 57 6.46 -10.94 -7.43
CA GLY A 57 7.67 -11.42 -8.09
C GLY A 57 7.87 -11.03 -9.56
N PRO A 58 7.56 -9.83 -10.08
CA PRO A 58 7.95 -9.46 -11.44
C PRO A 58 9.46 -9.18 -11.60
N GLU A 59 10.18 -9.00 -10.50
CA GLU A 59 11.59 -8.59 -10.47
C GLU A 59 12.40 -9.49 -9.50
N HIS A 60 13.70 -9.62 -9.74
CA HIS A 60 14.64 -10.20 -8.76
C HIS A 60 15.85 -9.31 -8.51
N ARG A 61 16.52 -9.51 -7.36
CA ARG A 61 17.78 -8.83 -7.02
C ARG A 61 18.93 -9.38 -7.87
N SER A 62 19.80 -8.50 -8.36
CA SER A 62 21.01 -8.87 -9.11
C SER A 62 22.12 -9.58 -8.30
N TRP A 63 21.98 -9.66 -6.97
CA TRP A 63 23.07 -10.09 -6.07
C TRP A 63 22.63 -11.15 -5.06
N SER A 64 22.55 -12.40 -5.53
CA SER A 64 22.77 -13.67 -4.79
C SER A 64 22.22 -14.83 -5.63
N GLY A 65 22.67 -16.06 -5.36
CA GLY A 65 22.17 -17.25 -6.04
C GLY A 65 20.66 -17.38 -5.90
N TRP A 66 20.05 -17.94 -6.94
CA TRP A 66 18.63 -18.25 -6.99
C TRP A 66 18.38 -19.62 -6.37
N ASN A 67 17.43 -19.72 -5.44
CA ASN A 67 16.99 -21.02 -4.92
C ASN A 67 16.04 -21.69 -5.93
N ASP A 68 16.58 -22.60 -6.75
CA ASP A 68 15.81 -23.37 -7.74
C ASP A 68 14.95 -24.49 -7.12
N GLY A 69 15.06 -24.72 -5.81
CA GLY A 69 14.29 -25.69 -5.04
C GLY A 69 12.87 -25.25 -4.72
N VAL A 70 12.51 -23.97 -4.91
CA VAL A 70 11.14 -23.46 -4.71
C VAL A 70 10.36 -23.58 -6.02
N THR A 71 9.42 -24.54 -6.08
CA THR A 71 8.78 -24.97 -7.34
C THR A 71 7.37 -24.41 -7.60
N ASP A 72 6.80 -23.58 -6.72
CA ASP A 72 5.45 -22.99 -6.85
C ASP A 72 5.49 -21.46 -7.04
N ALA A 73 4.46 -20.94 -7.72
CA ALA A 73 4.05 -19.56 -8.14
C ALA A 73 4.87 -18.29 -7.73
N PRO A 74 4.53 -17.11 -8.30
CA PRO A 74 5.35 -16.29 -9.23
C PRO A 74 6.85 -16.16 -8.92
N ARG A 75 7.65 -16.15 -9.98
CA ARG A 75 9.13 -16.15 -9.95
C ARG A 75 9.69 -14.74 -9.72
N GLY A 76 10.19 -14.41 -8.53
CA GLY A 76 10.95 -13.18 -8.27
C GLY A 76 10.89 -12.80 -6.79
N ASP A 77 11.95 -12.18 -6.25
CA ASP A 77 12.04 -11.84 -4.82
C ASP A 77 11.74 -10.35 -4.50
N VAL A 78 11.19 -9.63 -5.49
CA VAL A 78 10.69 -8.25 -5.36
C VAL A 78 9.27 -8.17 -5.88
N ASP A 79 8.35 -7.78 -4.99
CA ASP A 79 6.96 -7.48 -5.33
C ASP A 79 6.80 -6.01 -5.66
N VAL A 80 5.89 -5.70 -6.59
CA VAL A 80 5.73 -4.36 -7.13
C VAL A 80 4.28 -3.91 -7.02
N VAL A 81 4.07 -2.75 -6.40
CA VAL A 81 2.82 -2.00 -6.47
C VAL A 81 2.98 -0.85 -7.45
N ARG A 82 2.05 -0.68 -8.39
CA ARG A 82 1.97 0.52 -9.25
C ARG A 82 0.66 1.25 -9.04
N LEU A 83 0.74 2.56 -8.93
CA LEU A 83 -0.39 3.46 -8.70
C LEU A 83 -0.29 4.63 -9.69
N ALA A 84 -1.30 4.83 -10.54
CA ALA A 84 -1.37 6.04 -11.36
C ALA A 84 -2.08 7.14 -10.57
N TYR A 85 -1.47 8.32 -10.45
CA TYR A 85 -2.10 9.43 -9.73
C TYR A 85 -2.88 10.31 -10.69
N ALA A 86 -4.20 10.23 -10.61
CA ALA A 86 -5.08 10.80 -11.63
C ALA A 86 -5.49 12.25 -11.33
N ALA A 87 -5.71 12.59 -10.05
CA ALA A 87 -6.19 13.92 -9.67
C ALA A 87 -5.91 14.27 -8.20
N GLY A 88 -5.72 15.56 -7.93
CA GLY A 88 -5.56 16.15 -6.60
C GLY A 88 -4.29 17.01 -6.48
N PRO A 89 -4.01 17.56 -5.29
CA PRO A 89 -2.84 18.38 -5.03
C PRO A 89 -1.55 17.57 -5.13
N THR A 90 -0.44 18.25 -5.43
CA THR A 90 0.88 17.62 -5.44
C THR A 90 1.16 17.00 -4.07
N PHE A 91 1.67 15.77 -4.08
CA PHE A 91 2.27 15.18 -2.91
C PHE A 91 3.63 15.83 -2.66
N GLU A 92 3.73 16.61 -1.59
CA GLU A 92 5.03 17.12 -1.16
C GLU A 92 5.80 15.97 -0.50
N GLY A 93 7.05 15.78 -0.92
CA GLY A 93 7.83 14.60 -0.50
C GLY A 93 8.07 14.51 1.02
N ASP A 94 7.87 15.59 1.76
CA ASP A 94 7.97 15.70 3.22
C ASP A 94 6.62 15.64 3.95
N GLU A 95 5.48 15.79 3.26
CA GLU A 95 4.15 15.70 3.89
C GLU A 95 3.75 14.25 4.22
N VAL A 96 4.23 13.30 3.41
CA VAL A 96 3.97 11.88 3.59
C VAL A 96 4.95 11.34 4.62
N GLY A 97 4.46 10.98 5.81
CA GLY A 97 5.28 10.42 6.88
C GLY A 97 5.62 8.95 6.65
N SER A 98 4.68 8.17 6.11
CA SER A 98 4.95 6.80 5.69
C SER A 98 3.95 6.29 4.65
N ILE A 99 4.36 5.24 3.94
CA ILE A 99 3.49 4.45 3.06
C ILE A 99 3.38 3.05 3.65
N LEU A 100 2.15 2.63 3.93
CA LEU A 100 1.84 1.30 4.44
C LEU A 100 1.22 0.46 3.34
N VAL A 101 1.76 -0.73 3.11
CA VAL A 101 1.17 -1.76 2.25
C VAL A 101 0.74 -2.91 3.15
N ARG A 102 -0.57 -3.10 3.32
CA ARG A 102 -1.17 -4.18 4.11
C ARG A 102 -1.91 -5.15 3.20
N TRP A 103 -1.83 -6.44 3.49
CA TRP A 103 -2.61 -7.45 2.79
C TRP A 103 -3.35 -8.37 3.75
N GLU A 104 -4.41 -8.97 3.24
CA GLU A 104 -5.25 -9.93 3.95
C GLU A 104 -5.78 -10.99 2.97
N GLY A 105 -5.60 -12.25 3.32
CA GLY A 105 -6.13 -13.39 2.58
C GLY A 105 -7.56 -13.73 2.94
N SER A 106 -8.13 -14.69 2.21
CA SER A 106 -9.48 -15.19 2.48
C SER A 106 -9.61 -15.93 3.82
N ASP A 107 -8.48 -16.36 4.39
CA ASP A 107 -8.35 -16.98 5.71
C ASP A 107 -8.24 -15.97 6.85
N GLY A 108 -8.12 -14.67 6.53
CA GLY A 108 -7.88 -13.59 7.50
C GLY A 108 -6.42 -13.47 7.93
N GLU A 109 -5.53 -14.34 7.45
CA GLU A 109 -4.10 -14.19 7.64
C GLU A 109 -3.54 -13.14 6.69
N GLY A 110 -2.45 -12.50 7.08
CA GLY A 110 -1.84 -11.47 6.24
C GLY A 110 -0.66 -10.81 6.91
N GLY A 111 -0.42 -9.57 6.52
CA GLY A 111 0.67 -8.79 7.06
C GLY A 111 0.72 -7.40 6.49
N GLN A 112 1.79 -6.68 6.84
CA GLN A 112 2.05 -5.34 6.36
C GLN A 112 3.55 -5.08 6.22
N VAL A 113 3.86 -4.16 5.31
CA VAL A 113 5.17 -3.54 5.16
C VAL A 113 5.00 -2.03 5.25
N ARG A 114 5.89 -1.38 6.01
CA ARG A 114 5.92 0.07 6.14
C ARG A 114 7.18 0.66 5.53
N PHE A 115 6.99 1.61 4.61
CA PHE A 115 8.01 2.52 4.11
C PHE A 115 7.87 3.84 4.86
N LEU A 116 8.62 3.97 5.96
CA LEU A 116 8.72 5.25 6.65
C LEU A 116 9.50 6.24 5.79
N ASN A 117 9.04 7.48 5.70
CA ASN A 117 9.77 8.55 5.01
C ASN A 117 11.16 8.70 5.64
N PRO A 118 12.25 8.56 4.87
CA PRO A 118 13.59 8.61 5.42
C PRO A 118 13.99 9.95 6.05
N ASN A 119 13.33 11.07 5.72
CA ASN A 119 13.49 12.33 6.46
C ASN A 119 13.12 12.21 7.94
N ARG A 120 12.37 11.18 8.32
CA ARG A 120 11.96 10.91 9.69
C ARG A 120 12.87 9.92 10.41
N PHE A 121 13.84 9.31 9.73
CA PHE A 121 14.72 8.33 10.35
C PHE A 121 15.42 8.95 11.55
N SER A 122 15.19 8.35 12.70
CA SER A 122 15.76 8.72 13.99
C SER A 122 15.78 7.50 14.90
N ASP A 123 16.54 7.59 15.99
CA ASP A 123 16.63 6.54 17.00
C ASP A 123 15.24 6.13 17.56
N ASP A 124 14.26 7.04 17.49
CA ASP A 124 12.90 6.85 17.98
C ASP A 124 11.96 6.16 16.98
N THR A 125 12.36 6.00 15.71
CA THR A 125 11.45 5.51 14.64
C THR A 125 11.33 4.00 14.52
N GLU A 126 11.87 3.23 15.47
CA GLU A 126 11.94 1.75 15.46
C GLU A 126 12.51 1.13 14.16
N GLN A 127 13.01 1.96 13.23
CA GLN A 127 13.69 1.53 12.02
C GLN A 127 14.95 0.76 12.41
N ARG A 128 15.02 -0.49 11.95
CA ARG A 128 16.17 -1.36 12.21
C ARG A 128 17.02 -1.39 10.96
N GLU A 129 18.12 -0.63 10.99
CA GLU A 129 19.17 -0.74 9.97
C GLU A 129 19.91 -2.07 10.13
N HIS A 130 20.40 -2.59 9.01
CA HIS A 130 21.25 -3.77 9.03
C HIS A 130 22.53 -3.50 9.84
N PRO A 131 22.96 -4.40 10.74
CA PRO A 131 24.18 -4.17 11.53
C PRO A 131 25.39 -3.86 10.65
N GLY A 132 26.00 -2.68 10.88
CA GLY A 132 27.17 -2.22 10.16
C GLY A 132 26.89 -1.54 8.81
N GLU A 133 25.62 -1.39 8.43
CA GLU A 133 25.18 -0.59 7.30
C GLU A 133 24.32 0.57 7.79
N VAL A 134 24.39 1.70 7.10
CA VAL A 134 23.48 2.83 7.29
C VAL A 134 22.75 3.05 5.97
N ALA A 135 21.49 3.49 6.04
CA ALA A 135 20.68 3.70 4.84
C ALA A 135 21.36 4.64 3.81
N GLY A 136 22.23 5.55 4.29
CA GLY A 136 23.05 6.43 3.47
C GLY A 136 22.30 7.70 3.07
N GLU A 137 22.65 8.28 1.91
CA GLU A 137 21.96 9.47 1.40
C GLU A 137 20.48 9.18 1.11
N PHE A 138 19.63 10.16 1.40
CA PHE A 138 18.20 10.10 1.14
C PHE A 138 17.78 11.02 0.01
N CYS A 139 16.93 10.49 -0.87
CA CYS A 139 16.28 11.24 -1.93
C CYS A 139 14.77 11.20 -1.80
N THR A 140 14.21 12.41 -1.73
CA THR A 140 12.78 12.68 -1.90
C THR A 140 12.55 13.68 -3.00
N ALA A 141 11.34 13.64 -3.55
CA ALA A 141 10.85 14.61 -4.50
C ALA A 141 9.33 14.69 -4.41
N ASP A 142 8.78 15.75 -4.98
CA ASP A 142 7.35 15.90 -5.09
C ASP A 142 6.76 14.98 -6.17
N PHE A 143 5.48 14.65 -6.01
CA PHE A 143 4.76 13.74 -6.90
C PHE A 143 3.39 14.33 -7.26
N ALA A 144 3.15 14.60 -8.54
CA ALA A 144 1.98 15.33 -9.02
C ALA A 144 1.02 14.47 -9.85
N ALA A 145 -0.22 14.96 -10.01
CA ALA A 145 -1.22 14.30 -10.84
C ALA A 145 -0.71 14.18 -12.30
N GLY A 146 -0.95 13.01 -12.90
CA GLY A 146 -0.42 12.60 -14.20
C GLY A 146 0.83 11.72 -14.12
N GLU A 147 1.46 11.60 -12.96
CA GLU A 147 2.57 10.68 -12.72
C GLU A 147 2.09 9.32 -12.17
N ALA A 148 3.02 8.35 -12.12
CA ALA A 148 2.80 7.06 -11.47
C ALA A 148 3.83 6.81 -10.37
N LEU A 149 3.39 6.21 -9.26
CA LEU A 149 4.25 5.67 -8.22
C LEU A 149 4.45 4.17 -8.42
N THR A 150 5.66 3.72 -8.16
CA THR A 150 6.04 2.31 -8.08
C THR A 150 6.66 2.06 -6.72
N ILE A 151 6.05 1.18 -5.91
CA ILE A 151 6.58 0.73 -4.62
C ILE A 151 7.16 -0.66 -4.84
N ARG A 152 8.43 -0.86 -4.47
CA ARG A 152 9.13 -2.14 -4.62
C ARG A 152 9.48 -2.71 -3.27
N MET A 153 9.07 -3.96 -3.05
CA MET A 153 9.11 -4.63 -1.75
C MET A 153 9.82 -5.96 -1.89
N ALA A 154 11.02 -6.04 -1.35
CA ALA A 154 11.84 -7.23 -1.40
C ALA A 154 11.48 -8.19 -0.26
N HIS A 155 11.41 -9.48 -0.57
CA HIS A 155 11.19 -10.56 0.40
C HIS A 155 12.25 -11.65 0.24
N ASN A 156 12.39 -12.50 1.25
CA ASN A 156 13.42 -13.54 1.27
C ASN A 156 12.92 -14.92 0.78
N ARG A 157 11.76 -14.97 0.11
CA ARG A 157 11.12 -16.24 -0.27
C ARG A 157 11.94 -17.11 -1.23
N TYR A 158 12.72 -16.49 -2.11
CA TYR A 158 13.44 -17.17 -3.19
C TYR A 158 14.96 -16.96 -3.15
N GLN A 159 15.48 -16.53 -1.99
CA GLN A 159 16.90 -16.29 -1.83
C GLN A 159 17.64 -17.59 -1.49
N ASP A 160 18.83 -17.76 -2.06
CA ASP A 160 19.81 -18.75 -1.61
C ASP A 160 21.05 -18.01 -1.08
N GLY A 161 21.31 -18.18 0.22
CA GLY A 161 22.38 -17.47 0.92
C GLY A 161 22.16 -15.96 1.03
N GLY A 162 23.12 -15.29 1.66
CA GLY A 162 23.06 -13.86 1.93
C GLY A 162 22.53 -13.53 3.33
N GLN A 163 22.56 -12.25 3.70
CA GLN A 163 22.29 -11.83 5.08
C GLN A 163 20.80 -11.80 5.44
N THR A 164 19.91 -11.75 4.43
CA THR A 164 18.46 -11.81 4.61
C THR A 164 17.86 -13.19 4.41
N ASP A 165 18.68 -14.15 3.98
CA ASP A 165 18.34 -15.56 3.89
C ASP A 165 18.32 -16.16 5.31
N PRO A 166 17.19 -16.72 5.76
CA PRO A 166 17.14 -17.37 7.05
C PRO A 166 18.05 -18.61 7.03
N PRO A 167 18.82 -18.87 8.11
CA PRO A 167 19.80 -19.97 8.17
C PRO A 167 19.19 -21.38 8.11
N SER A 168 17.88 -21.52 7.86
CA SER A 168 17.18 -22.77 7.62
C SER A 168 16.15 -22.56 6.51
N ALA A 169 15.99 -23.56 5.63
CA ALA A 169 14.90 -23.62 4.66
C ALA A 169 13.50 -23.55 5.29
N ASP A 170 13.41 -23.68 6.62
CA ASP A 170 12.19 -23.63 7.43
C ASP A 170 11.96 -22.28 8.17
N GLY A 171 12.79 -21.26 7.91
CA GLY A 171 12.57 -19.93 8.46
C GLY A 171 11.36 -19.26 7.80
N PRO A 172 10.54 -18.46 8.53
CA PRO A 172 9.38 -17.83 7.92
C PRO A 172 9.82 -16.85 6.83
N PHE A 173 9.25 -17.02 5.64
CA PHE A 173 9.36 -16.05 4.57
C PHE A 173 8.75 -14.71 5.03
N ARG A 174 9.43 -13.61 4.71
CA ARG A 174 9.05 -12.25 5.13
C ARG A 174 9.60 -11.21 4.17
N TYR A 175 9.01 -10.02 4.22
CA TYR A 175 9.65 -8.84 3.64
C TYR A 175 10.85 -8.42 4.48
N VAL A 176 11.87 -7.92 3.81
CA VAL A 176 13.19 -7.67 4.41
C VAL A 176 13.77 -6.36 3.92
N GLU A 177 14.66 -5.79 4.72
CA GLU A 177 15.53 -4.69 4.31
C GLU A 177 16.40 -5.09 3.11
N SER A 178 16.45 -4.23 2.09
CA SER A 178 17.10 -4.54 0.81
C SER A 178 17.54 -3.28 0.06
N ASN A 179 18.62 -3.41 -0.71
CA ASN A 179 19.04 -2.39 -1.69
C ASN A 179 18.03 -2.21 -2.83
N GLN A 180 17.08 -3.14 -3.01
CA GLN A 180 16.06 -3.06 -4.07
C GLN A 180 14.69 -2.54 -3.57
N ASN A 181 14.56 -2.26 -2.28
CA ASN A 181 13.40 -1.57 -1.73
C ASN A 181 13.47 -0.08 -2.10
N ASP A 182 12.43 0.44 -2.72
CA ASP A 182 12.25 1.87 -2.96
C ASP A 182 10.81 2.25 -3.29
N VAL A 183 10.54 3.56 -3.27
CA VAL A 183 9.35 4.16 -3.87
C VAL A 183 9.83 5.14 -4.94
N SER A 184 9.45 4.89 -6.19
CA SER A 184 9.88 5.70 -7.34
C SER A 184 8.70 6.30 -8.09
N ARG A 185 8.92 7.45 -8.70
CA ARG A 185 7.99 8.13 -9.61
C ARG A 185 8.19 7.64 -11.05
N SER A 186 7.46 8.25 -11.97
CA SER A 186 7.62 8.06 -13.42
C SER A 186 9.09 8.15 -13.83
N GLY A 187 9.57 7.19 -14.63
CA GLY A 187 10.97 7.16 -15.07
C GLY A 187 11.97 6.57 -14.06
N ASP A 188 11.49 5.95 -12.97
CA ASP A 188 12.32 5.41 -11.87
C ASP A 188 13.07 6.49 -11.06
N GLU A 189 12.58 7.72 -11.13
CA GLU A 189 13.02 8.86 -10.32
C GLU A 189 12.63 8.66 -8.84
N PRO A 190 13.41 9.14 -7.86
CA PRO A 190 13.14 8.89 -6.45
C PRO A 190 11.86 9.60 -5.96
N PHE A 191 11.06 8.88 -5.15
CA PHE A 191 10.08 9.47 -4.23
C PHE A 191 10.51 9.20 -2.77
N PHE A 192 10.67 7.92 -2.39
CA PHE A 192 11.41 7.53 -1.19
C PHE A 192 12.53 6.57 -1.59
N ARG A 193 13.77 7.06 -1.59
CA ARG A 193 14.94 6.24 -1.93
C ARG A 193 16.09 6.55 -0.99
N VAL A 194 16.78 5.50 -0.57
CA VAL A 194 18.04 5.61 0.17
C VAL A 194 19.17 5.03 -0.68
N GLU A 195 20.41 5.45 -0.44
CA GLU A 195 21.59 4.99 -1.17
C GLU A 195 21.81 3.47 -1.02
N ASN A 196 21.73 2.96 0.21
CA ASN A 196 21.96 1.56 0.53
C ASN A 196 20.64 0.81 0.69
N ARG A 197 20.54 0.00 1.75
CA ARG A 197 19.37 -0.83 2.02
C ARG A 197 18.29 0.02 2.66
N TYR A 198 17.09 -0.05 2.10
CA TYR A 198 15.95 0.62 2.71
C TYR A 198 15.43 -0.27 3.85
N PRO A 199 15.46 0.21 5.10
CA PRO A 199 14.94 -0.54 6.22
C PRO A 199 13.40 -0.51 6.17
N VAL A 200 12.81 -1.69 6.24
CA VAL A 200 11.36 -1.88 6.21
C VAL A 200 10.91 -2.65 7.42
N GLU A 201 9.80 -2.22 8.00
CA GLU A 201 9.16 -2.94 9.10
C GLU A 201 8.12 -3.90 8.53
N PHE A 202 8.35 -5.19 8.72
CA PHE A 202 7.39 -6.25 8.42
C PHE A 202 6.69 -6.70 9.70
N SER A 203 5.37 -6.79 9.66
CA SER A 203 4.59 -7.49 10.68
C SER A 203 3.48 -8.32 10.04
N GLY A 204 3.09 -9.41 10.70
CA GLY A 204 2.11 -10.36 10.18
C GLY A 204 2.62 -11.80 10.19
N ASP A 205 1.78 -12.68 9.67
CA ASP A 205 1.93 -14.13 9.79
C ASP A 205 2.56 -14.75 8.53
N ARG A 206 2.40 -14.11 7.37
CA ARG A 206 2.90 -14.60 6.08
C ARG A 206 3.13 -13.47 5.07
N PRO A 207 4.00 -13.64 4.06
CA PRO A 207 4.10 -12.70 2.93
C PRO A 207 2.83 -12.71 2.07
N MET A 208 2.75 -11.76 1.11
CA MET A 208 1.66 -11.76 0.14
C MET A 208 1.61 -13.05 -0.69
N GLU A 209 0.38 -13.41 -1.04
CA GLU A 209 0.05 -14.51 -1.95
C GLU A 209 -0.92 -14.02 -3.03
N PRO A 210 -0.91 -14.65 -4.22
CA PRO A 210 -1.86 -14.30 -5.29
C PRO A 210 -3.32 -14.43 -4.80
N GLY A 211 -4.12 -13.40 -5.00
CA GLY A 211 -5.51 -13.33 -4.56
C GLY A 211 -5.72 -12.54 -3.26
N ASP A 212 -4.66 -12.21 -2.52
CA ASP A 212 -4.78 -11.37 -1.33
C ASP A 212 -5.35 -9.99 -1.68
N SER A 213 -6.21 -9.47 -0.80
CA SER A 213 -6.68 -8.09 -0.85
C SER A 213 -5.60 -7.19 -0.29
N VAL A 214 -5.16 -6.19 -1.07
CA VAL A 214 -4.06 -5.29 -0.70
C VAL A 214 -4.59 -3.88 -0.53
N GLU A 215 -4.22 -3.26 0.58
CA GLU A 215 -4.49 -1.88 0.92
C GLU A 215 -3.18 -1.09 0.98
N ILE A 216 -3.14 0.04 0.28
CA ILE A 216 -2.04 1.00 0.31
C ILE A 216 -2.55 2.28 0.96
N ARG A 217 -1.92 2.67 2.08
CA ARG A 217 -2.22 3.91 2.79
C ARG A 217 -1.04 4.84 2.76
N PHE A 218 -1.30 6.10 2.42
CA PHE A 218 -0.36 7.19 2.58
C PHE A 218 -0.72 7.87 3.89
N LEU A 219 0.21 7.89 4.83
CA LEU A 219 0.04 8.49 6.14
C LEU A 219 0.82 9.80 6.19
N GLY A 220 0.26 10.79 6.88
CA GLY A 220 0.97 12.04 7.15
C GLY A 220 2.21 11.81 8.02
N THR A 221 3.03 12.84 8.16
CA THR A 221 3.94 12.98 9.31
C THR A 221 3.14 12.70 10.60
N GLU A 222 3.64 12.15 11.69
CA GLU A 222 2.81 11.69 12.86
C GLU A 222 2.02 10.40 12.63
N ASP A 223 1.77 9.99 11.39
CA ASP A 223 1.15 8.70 11.03
C ASP A 223 -0.27 8.44 11.56
N GLU A 224 -0.90 9.47 12.14
CA GLU A 224 -2.29 9.41 12.63
C GLU A 224 -3.31 9.67 11.52
N LEU A 225 -2.94 10.56 10.57
CA LEU A 225 -3.82 11.00 9.49
C LEU A 225 -3.56 10.20 8.21
N SER A 226 -4.59 9.48 7.76
CA SER A 226 -4.60 8.86 6.44
C SER A 226 -4.82 9.93 5.38
N ILE A 227 -3.78 10.26 4.61
CA ILE A 227 -3.85 11.18 3.48
C ILE A 227 -4.72 10.60 2.36
N THR A 228 -4.47 9.34 2.00
CA THR A 228 -5.26 8.62 1.00
C THR A 228 -5.18 7.12 1.23
N ARG A 229 -6.09 6.40 0.60
CA ARG A 229 -6.18 4.94 0.64
C ARG A 229 -6.52 4.41 -0.75
N VAL A 230 -5.80 3.36 -1.15
CA VAL A 230 -6.02 2.65 -2.40
C VAL A 230 -6.10 1.16 -2.11
N THR A 231 -6.96 0.44 -2.84
CA THR A 231 -7.09 -1.01 -2.71
C THR A 231 -6.86 -1.69 -4.05
N ALA A 232 -6.21 -2.85 -4.02
CA ALA A 232 -5.92 -3.69 -5.18
C ALA A 232 -5.97 -5.17 -4.78
N VAL A 233 -5.75 -6.06 -5.75
CA VAL A 233 -5.63 -7.50 -5.52
C VAL A 233 -4.24 -7.94 -5.99
N ALA A 234 -3.57 -8.74 -5.16
CA ALA A 234 -2.27 -9.29 -5.49
C ALA A 234 -2.39 -10.32 -6.62
N THR A 235 -1.55 -10.18 -7.64
CA THR A 235 -1.53 -11.08 -8.80
C THR A 235 -0.13 -11.62 -9.03
N ALA A 236 -0.04 -12.88 -9.46
CA ALA A 236 1.23 -13.49 -9.81
C ALA A 236 1.76 -12.91 -11.14
N ALA A 237 3.06 -12.58 -11.20
CA ALA A 237 3.73 -12.38 -12.47
C ALA A 237 3.66 -13.65 -13.35
N THR A 238 3.46 -13.48 -14.65
CA THR A 238 3.27 -14.59 -15.61
C THR A 238 4.48 -14.86 -16.51
N GLY A 239 5.56 -14.09 -16.36
CA GLY A 239 6.81 -14.22 -17.10
C GLY A 239 8.01 -14.50 -16.21
N ASP A 240 9.20 -14.54 -16.80
CA ASP A 240 10.44 -14.59 -16.03
C ASP A 240 10.72 -13.24 -15.35
N PRO A 241 11.26 -13.24 -14.12
CA PRO A 241 11.58 -12.01 -13.42
C PRO A 241 12.63 -11.21 -14.18
N ALA A 242 12.42 -9.91 -14.27
CA ALA A 242 13.46 -9.01 -14.74
C ALA A 242 14.50 -8.82 -13.64
N GLU A 243 15.78 -8.91 -14.00
CA GLU A 243 16.86 -8.52 -13.10
C GLU A 243 16.78 -7.02 -12.83
N ARG A 244 16.80 -6.62 -11.55
CA ARG A 244 16.74 -5.22 -11.14
C ARG A 244 18.03 -4.76 -10.48
N SER A 245 18.48 -3.59 -10.93
CA SER A 245 19.42 -2.73 -10.21
C SER A 245 18.73 -1.40 -9.90
N LYS A 246 18.55 -1.08 -8.61
CA LYS A 246 18.03 0.21 -8.15
C LYS A 246 19.00 1.34 -8.55
N PRO A 247 18.53 2.41 -9.21
CA PRO A 247 19.33 3.60 -9.44
C PRO A 247 19.75 4.25 -8.12
N GLY A 248 20.86 5.00 -8.13
CA GLY A 248 21.29 5.79 -6.98
C GLY A 248 20.41 7.04 -6.74
N CYS A 249 20.80 7.79 -5.72
CA CYS A 249 20.42 9.18 -5.55
C CYS A 249 21.10 10.06 -6.61
N PRO A 250 20.39 10.99 -7.27
CA PRO A 250 20.96 11.92 -8.26
C PRO A 250 21.85 13.01 -7.65
#